data_AF-B7FPP6-F1
#
_entry.id   AF-B7FPP6-F1
#
_cell.length_a   1.000
_cell.length_b   1.000
_cell.length_c   1.000
_cell.angle_alpha   90.00
_cell.angle_beta   90.00
_cell.angle_gamma   90.00
#
_symmetry.space_group_name_H-M   'P 1'
#
loop_
_entity.id
_entity.type
_entity.pdbx_description
1 polymer ?
#
loop_
_entity_poly.entity_id
_entity_poly.type
_entity_poly.pdbx_seq_one_letter_code
_entity_poly.pdbx_strand_id
1 'polypeptide(L)'
;MESNRVDELRLQARKKFWIAAWNGISHLMDDVSDAWRGPNARSYRFEKDLIMEHVDPLYKGLFVSCLFFATFRITGSRWYAVNVLKEHLPTPSIEKSSKEGWKSYLDREAEKNLSKLMPEHLRQLPFDLFLSLVCGISSSIILSKPSKMQQDLARAPLLPGRSLIHQNICPELIRAYSAIDNNVFADNLEDETLQTFQKVTEACRIRTKFLQEMQHASREKSDDFVPYPGLKLTDSER
;
A
#
# COMPACT_ATOMS: atom_id res chain seq x y z
N MET A 1 4.20 36.08 14.70
CA MET A 1 3.27 35.85 13.57
C MET A 1 3.94 35.06 12.45
N GLU A 2 5.24 35.28 12.18
CA GLU A 2 6.01 34.58 11.15
C GLU A 2 6.22 33.08 11.42
N SER A 3 6.42 32.66 12.68
CA SER A 3 6.54 31.24 13.06
C SER A 3 5.34 30.39 12.61
N ASN A 4 4.11 30.86 12.85
CA ASN A 4 2.89 30.12 12.50
C ASN A 4 2.77 29.91 10.99
N ARG A 5 3.25 30.87 10.19
CA ARG A 5 3.24 30.77 8.73
C ARG A 5 4.22 29.72 8.23
N VAL A 6 5.42 29.65 8.82
CA VAL A 6 6.42 28.63 8.48
C VAL A 6 5.92 27.23 8.81
N ASP A 7 5.29 27.05 9.97
CA ASP A 7 4.74 25.76 10.39
C ASP A 7 3.58 25.31 9.49
N GLU A 8 2.72 26.24 9.07
CA GLU A 8 1.65 25.96 8.10
C GLU A 8 2.23 25.53 6.74
N LEU A 9 3.26 26.22 6.25
CA LEU A 9 3.93 25.85 4.99
C LEU A 9 4.61 24.47 5.08
N ARG A 10 5.24 24.15 6.22
CA ARG A 10 5.82 22.81 6.46
C ARG A 10 4.75 21.73 6.46
N LEU A 11 3.61 21.97 7.11
CA LEU A 11 2.47 21.05 7.11
C LEU A 11 1.94 20.83 5.69
N GLN A 12 1.79 21.89 4.91
CA GLN A 12 1.39 21.80 3.50
C GLN A 12 2.41 21.02 2.66
N ALA A 13 3.70 21.25 2.87
CA ALA A 13 4.77 20.51 2.19
C ALA A 13 4.73 19.00 2.52
N ARG A 14 4.56 18.63 3.80
CA ARG A 14 4.37 17.23 4.22
C ARG A 14 3.14 16.61 3.55
N LYS A 15 2.02 17.34 3.52
CA LYS A 15 0.79 16.86 2.88
C LYS A 15 1.00 16.62 1.38
N LYS A 16 1.63 17.56 0.68
CA LYS A 16 1.97 17.41 -0.75
C LYS A 16 2.90 16.23 -1.00
N PHE A 17 3.93 16.05 -0.15
CA PHE A 17 4.84 14.90 -0.22
C PHE A 17 4.07 13.59 -0.13
N TRP A 18 3.24 13.41 0.89
CA TRP A 18 2.49 12.17 1.09
C TRP A 18 1.48 11.89 -0.02
N ILE A 19 0.80 12.92 -0.53
CA ILE A 19 -0.11 12.77 -1.67
C ILE A 19 0.66 12.31 -2.91
N ALA A 20 1.80 12.94 -3.22
CA ALA A 20 2.60 12.58 -4.39
C ALA A 20 3.23 11.19 -4.27
N ALA A 21 3.76 10.86 -3.09
CA ALA A 21 4.27 9.53 -2.81
C ALA A 21 3.18 8.46 -2.96
N TRP A 22 1.98 8.72 -2.43
CA TRP A 22 0.86 7.79 -2.53
C TRP A 22 0.38 7.61 -3.97
N ASN A 23 0.23 8.69 -4.73
CA ASN A 23 -0.14 8.62 -6.14
C ASN A 23 0.90 7.82 -6.94
N GLY A 24 2.20 8.08 -6.71
CA GLY A 24 3.28 7.35 -7.36
C GLY A 24 3.30 5.86 -7.00
N ILE A 25 3.03 5.52 -5.73
CA ILE A 25 2.89 4.13 -5.29
C ILE A 25 1.65 3.47 -5.92
N SER A 26 0.53 4.19 -6.03
CA SER A 26 -0.69 3.66 -6.65
C SER A 26 -0.42 3.29 -8.12
N HIS A 27 0.14 4.21 -8.90
CA HIS A 27 0.52 3.95 -10.29
C HIS A 27 1.55 2.81 -10.40
N LEU A 28 2.52 2.76 -9.48
CA LEU A 28 3.46 1.66 -9.39
C LEU A 28 2.73 0.33 -9.21
N MET A 29 1.76 0.24 -8.30
CA MET A 29 1.02 -1.00 -8.03
C MET A 29 0.16 -1.44 -9.22
N ASP A 30 -0.42 -0.49 -9.95
CA ASP A 30 -1.21 -0.78 -11.17
C ASP A 30 -0.30 -1.37 -12.27
N ASP A 31 0.87 -0.77 -12.50
CA ASP A 31 1.80 -1.18 -13.56
C ASP A 31 2.64 -2.42 -13.21
N VAL A 32 2.84 -2.69 -11.93
CA VAL A 32 3.73 -3.74 -11.42
C VAL A 32 3.32 -5.13 -11.93
N SER A 33 2.02 -5.42 -12.00
CA SER A 33 1.53 -6.72 -12.49
C SER A 33 1.95 -6.95 -13.94
N ASP A 34 1.75 -5.94 -14.78
CA ASP A 34 2.03 -6.02 -16.22
C ASP A 34 3.54 -6.02 -16.48
N ALA A 35 4.30 -5.21 -15.74
CA ALA A 35 5.75 -5.17 -15.84
C ALA A 35 6.42 -6.49 -15.42
N TRP A 36 5.90 -7.17 -14.39
CA TRP A 36 6.47 -8.42 -13.87
C TRP A 36 6.03 -9.67 -14.64
N ARG A 37 4.94 -9.61 -15.40
CA ARG A 37 4.45 -10.73 -16.22
C ARG A 37 4.71 -10.55 -17.71
N GLY A 38 5.03 -9.33 -18.14
CA GLY A 38 5.27 -9.00 -19.53
C GLY A 38 6.62 -9.48 -20.10
N PRO A 39 6.88 -9.23 -21.39
CA PRO A 39 8.11 -9.66 -22.08
C PRO A 39 9.38 -9.08 -21.45
N ASN A 40 9.26 -7.97 -20.73
CA ASN A 40 10.37 -7.29 -20.06
C ASN A 40 10.60 -7.73 -18.61
N ALA A 41 9.86 -8.73 -18.10
CA ALA A 41 9.90 -9.15 -16.69
C ALA A 41 11.32 -9.42 -16.14
N ARG A 42 12.23 -9.96 -16.97
CA ARG A 42 13.63 -10.19 -16.57
C ARG A 42 14.36 -8.90 -16.19
N SER A 43 14.05 -7.79 -16.85
CA SER A 43 14.69 -6.50 -16.61
C SER A 43 14.29 -5.89 -15.26
N TYR A 44 13.11 -6.26 -14.75
CA TYR A 44 12.56 -5.74 -13.49
C TYR A 44 12.77 -6.67 -12.30
N ARG A 45 13.46 -7.81 -12.46
CA ARG A 45 13.59 -8.80 -11.38
C ARG A 45 14.26 -8.24 -10.14
N PHE A 46 15.31 -7.44 -10.32
CA PHE A 46 16.01 -6.82 -9.21
C PHE A 46 15.14 -5.80 -8.46
N GLU A 47 14.43 -4.93 -9.20
CA GLU A 47 13.52 -3.95 -8.61
C GLU A 47 12.32 -4.63 -7.93
N LYS A 48 11.82 -5.72 -8.51
CA LYS A 48 10.82 -6.58 -7.90
C LYS A 48 11.30 -7.12 -6.56
N ASP A 49 12.51 -7.69 -6.50
CA ASP A 49 13.04 -8.29 -5.27
C ASP A 49 13.22 -7.22 -4.19
N LEU A 50 13.67 -6.01 -4.56
CA LEU A 50 13.72 -4.85 -3.66
C LEU A 50 12.34 -4.42 -3.16
N ILE A 51 11.37 -4.21 -4.05
CA ILE A 51 10.02 -3.78 -3.69
C ILE A 51 9.34 -4.84 -2.82
N MET A 52 9.45 -6.11 -3.19
CA MET A 52 8.85 -7.22 -2.45
C MET A 52 9.41 -7.34 -1.04
N GLU A 53 10.69 -7.03 -0.82
CA GLU A 53 11.26 -7.01 0.54
C GLU A 53 10.53 -6.03 1.47
N HIS A 54 10.03 -4.90 0.95
CA HIS A 54 9.32 -3.88 1.74
C HIS A 54 7.79 -4.06 1.74
N VAL A 55 7.25 -4.69 0.70
CA VAL A 55 5.81 -4.97 0.58
C VAL A 55 5.39 -6.24 1.33
N ASP A 56 6.27 -7.24 1.44
CA ASP A 56 5.99 -8.49 2.17
C ASP A 56 5.63 -8.28 3.66
N PRO A 57 6.31 -7.40 4.43
CA PRO A 57 5.86 -6.97 5.75
C PRO A 57 4.43 -6.45 5.78
N LEU A 58 3.99 -5.67 4.78
CA LEU A 58 2.64 -5.13 4.70
C LEU A 58 1.61 -6.24 4.46
N TYR A 59 1.90 -7.18 3.55
CA TYR A 59 1.03 -8.34 3.33
C TYR A 59 0.95 -9.21 4.58
N LYS A 60 2.06 -9.43 5.29
CA LYS A 60 2.08 -10.16 6.55
C LYS A 60 1.26 -9.45 7.62
N GLY A 61 1.39 -8.14 7.77
CA GLY A 61 0.58 -7.38 8.71
C GLY A 61 -0.91 -7.40 8.35
N LEU A 62 -1.26 -7.29 7.06
CA LEU A 62 -2.65 -7.44 6.61
C LEU A 62 -3.20 -8.83 6.90
N PHE A 63 -2.42 -9.88 6.64
CA PHE A 63 -2.79 -11.25 6.97
C PHE A 63 -3.02 -11.42 8.47
N VAL A 64 -2.14 -10.87 9.30
CA VAL A 64 -2.30 -10.84 10.76
C VAL A 64 -3.57 -10.09 11.16
N SER A 65 -3.88 -8.93 10.56
CA SER A 65 -5.16 -8.23 10.79
C SER A 65 -6.35 -9.13 10.48
N CYS A 66 -6.39 -9.76 9.30
CA CYS A 66 -7.49 -10.64 8.92
C CYS A 66 -7.63 -11.83 9.87
N LEU A 67 -6.50 -12.43 10.28
CA LEU A 67 -6.47 -13.54 11.22
C LEU A 67 -7.02 -13.13 12.60
N PHE A 68 -6.57 -11.99 13.13
CA PHE A 68 -7.07 -11.47 14.41
C PHE A 68 -8.55 -11.10 14.32
N PHE A 69 -8.97 -10.45 13.24
CA PHE A 69 -10.38 -10.12 13.02
C PHE A 69 -11.25 -11.38 13.00
N ALA A 70 -10.86 -12.39 12.22
CA ALA A 70 -11.56 -13.67 12.16
C ALA A 70 -11.58 -14.35 13.54
N THR A 71 -10.45 -14.32 14.25
CA THR A 71 -10.34 -14.90 15.60
C THR A 71 -11.27 -14.21 16.57
N PHE A 72 -11.22 -12.87 16.68
CA PHE A 72 -12.11 -12.08 17.54
C PHE A 72 -13.58 -12.30 17.17
N ARG A 73 -13.90 -12.43 15.89
CA ARG A 73 -15.27 -12.70 15.47
C ARG A 73 -15.74 -14.08 15.90
N ILE A 74 -14.90 -15.11 15.77
CA ILE A 74 -15.23 -16.49 16.15
C ILE A 74 -15.27 -16.68 17.67
N THR A 75 -14.30 -16.13 18.42
CA THR A 75 -14.27 -16.25 19.89
C THR A 75 -15.27 -15.32 20.56
N GLY A 76 -15.41 -14.09 20.07
CA GLY A 76 -16.39 -13.11 20.55
C GLY A 76 -17.82 -13.57 20.34
N SER A 77 -18.13 -14.16 19.18
CA SER A 77 -19.47 -14.74 18.94
C SER A 77 -19.78 -15.93 19.85
N ARG A 78 -18.80 -16.77 20.16
CA ARG A 78 -18.97 -17.90 21.10
C ARG A 78 -19.17 -17.45 22.55
N TRP A 79 -18.36 -16.51 23.03
CA TRP A 79 -18.47 -16.01 24.40
C TRP A 79 -19.81 -15.27 24.61
N TYR A 80 -20.18 -14.45 23.64
CA TYR A 80 -21.44 -13.71 23.68
C TYR A 80 -22.66 -14.64 23.57
N ALA A 81 -22.66 -15.61 22.64
CA ALA A 81 -23.77 -16.58 22.52
C ALA A 81 -23.98 -17.39 23.81
N VAL A 82 -22.91 -17.81 24.50
CA VAL A 82 -23.00 -18.55 25.76
C VAL A 82 -23.57 -17.70 26.90
N ASN A 83 -23.20 -16.42 26.97
CA ASN A 83 -23.69 -15.53 28.03
C ASN A 83 -25.13 -15.09 27.80
N VAL A 84 -25.52 -14.78 26.55
CA VAL A 84 -26.91 -14.40 26.24
C VAL A 84 -27.86 -15.60 26.35
N LEU A 85 -27.46 -16.81 25.91
CA LEU A 85 -28.29 -18.00 26.14
C LEU A 85 -28.52 -18.26 27.64
N LYS A 86 -27.51 -18.02 28.49
CA LYS A 86 -27.65 -18.21 29.93
C LYS A 86 -28.64 -17.25 30.59
N GLU A 87 -28.75 -16.02 30.11
CA GLU A 87 -29.68 -15.03 30.69
C GLU A 87 -31.12 -15.18 30.19
N HIS A 88 -31.34 -15.76 29.00
CA HIS A 88 -32.65 -15.78 28.34
C HIS A 88 -33.30 -17.16 28.24
N LEU A 89 -32.66 -18.23 28.73
CA LEU A 89 -33.27 -19.56 28.76
C LEU A 89 -34.25 -19.67 29.94
N PRO A 90 -35.58 -19.77 29.69
CA PRO A 90 -36.52 -20.14 30.73
C PRO A 90 -36.18 -21.55 31.22
N THR A 91 -36.21 -21.73 32.55
CA THR A 91 -36.08 -23.04 33.18
C THR A 91 -37.20 -23.93 32.61
N PRO A 92 -36.88 -25.08 31.98
CA PRO A 92 -37.93 -25.88 31.35
C PRO A 92 -38.83 -26.47 32.44
N SER A 93 -40.05 -25.93 32.57
CA SER A 93 -41.12 -26.63 33.27
C SER A 93 -41.54 -27.81 32.39
N ILE A 94 -41.25 -29.01 32.89
CA ILE A 94 -41.47 -30.27 32.22
C ILE A 94 -42.98 -30.52 32.16
N GLU A 95 -43.65 -30.06 31.10
CA GLU A 95 -44.99 -30.52 30.76
C GLU A 95 -45.10 -30.90 29.29
N LYS A 96 -45.64 -32.10 29.08
CA LYS A 96 -45.67 -32.86 27.83
C LYS A 96 -46.45 -32.12 26.74
N SER A 97 -45.76 -31.36 25.90
CA SER A 97 -46.33 -30.81 24.67
C SER A 97 -45.66 -31.43 23.43
N SER A 98 -46.48 -31.62 22.39
CA SER A 98 -46.20 -32.27 21.10
C SER A 98 -44.84 -31.88 20.48
N LYS A 99 -44.08 -32.87 20.01
CA LYS A 99 -42.77 -32.70 19.34
C LYS A 99 -42.81 -31.75 18.12
N GLU A 100 -43.97 -31.56 17.49
CA GLU A 100 -44.12 -30.66 16.33
C GLU A 100 -44.32 -29.20 16.75
N GLY A 101 -45.01 -28.94 17.86
CA GLY A 101 -45.17 -27.59 18.41
C GLY A 101 -43.87 -27.02 18.97
N TRP A 102 -43.01 -27.87 19.53
CA TRP A 102 -41.69 -27.47 20.03
C TRP A 102 -40.76 -26.99 18.93
N LYS A 103 -40.78 -27.61 17.75
CA LYS A 103 -39.92 -27.21 16.63
C LYS A 103 -40.31 -25.82 16.12
N SER A 104 -41.62 -25.59 15.90
CA SER A 104 -42.13 -24.29 15.50
C SER A 104 -41.90 -23.21 16.56
N TYR A 105 -42.00 -23.54 17.85
CA TYR A 105 -41.69 -22.61 18.93
C TYR A 105 -40.20 -22.26 18.97
N LEU A 106 -39.32 -23.26 18.90
CA LEU A 106 -37.87 -23.08 18.88
C LEU A 106 -37.42 -22.25 17.67
N ASP A 107 -37.97 -22.48 16.48
CA ASP A 107 -37.63 -21.70 15.28
C ASP A 107 -38.06 -20.23 15.43
N ARG A 108 -39.25 -19.97 16.00
CA ARG A 108 -39.77 -18.60 16.22
C ARG A 108 -39.02 -17.86 17.33
N GLU A 109 -38.64 -18.59 18.39
CA GLU A 109 -37.83 -18.06 19.49
C GLU A 109 -36.39 -17.80 19.02
N ALA A 110 -35.82 -18.68 18.19
CA ALA A 110 -34.53 -18.49 17.55
C ALA A 110 -34.51 -17.26 16.65
N GLU A 111 -35.55 -17.02 15.85
CA GLU A 111 -35.66 -15.86 14.97
C GLU A 111 -35.82 -14.53 15.75
N LYS A 112 -36.60 -14.55 16.85
CA LYS A 112 -36.70 -13.42 17.78
C LYS A 112 -35.41 -13.13 18.53
N ASN A 113 -34.68 -14.18 18.94
CA ASN A 113 -33.39 -14.02 19.58
C ASN A 113 -32.34 -13.53 18.58
N LEU A 114 -32.33 -14.04 17.35
CA LEU A 114 -31.42 -13.62 16.27
C LEU A 114 -31.59 -12.14 15.93
N SER A 115 -32.83 -11.65 15.82
CA SER A 115 -33.12 -10.24 15.54
C SER A 115 -32.73 -9.30 16.68
N LYS A 116 -32.75 -9.77 17.94
CA LYS A 116 -32.22 -9.02 19.11
C LYS A 116 -30.70 -9.09 19.24
N LEU A 117 -30.07 -10.20 18.84
CA LEU A 117 -28.62 -10.43 18.88
C LEU A 117 -27.87 -9.70 17.75
N MET A 118 -28.51 -9.47 16.60
CA MET A 118 -27.93 -8.75 15.45
C MET A 118 -27.40 -7.34 15.77
N PRO A 119 -28.17 -6.43 16.40
CA PRO A 119 -27.70 -5.07 16.67
C PRO A 119 -26.50 -5.00 17.62
N GLU A 120 -26.39 -5.92 18.58
CA GLU A 120 -25.26 -5.96 19.51
C GLU A 120 -23.99 -6.54 18.86
N HIS A 121 -24.12 -7.55 18.00
CA HIS A 121 -23.01 -8.05 17.19
C HIS A 121 -22.46 -7.02 16.21
N LEU A 122 -23.31 -6.15 15.68
CA LEU A 122 -22.89 -5.04 14.81
C LEU A 122 -22.16 -3.94 15.60
N ARG A 123 -22.45 -3.79 16.90
CA ARG A 123 -21.80 -2.80 17.77
C ARG A 123 -20.35 -3.14 18.10
N GLN A 124 -20.01 -4.43 18.18
CA GLN A 124 -18.63 -4.88 18.45
C GLN A 124 -17.73 -4.87 17.20
N LEU A 125 -18.32 -4.97 16.02
CA LEU A 125 -17.61 -5.02 14.74
C LEU A 125 -16.59 -3.89 14.52
N PRO A 126 -16.87 -2.59 14.78
CA PRO A 126 -15.87 -1.54 14.62
C PRO A 126 -14.69 -1.68 15.59
N PHE A 127 -14.91 -2.21 16.79
CA PHE A 127 -13.86 -2.42 17.78
C PHE A 127 -12.92 -3.56 17.37
N ASP A 128 -13.49 -4.70 16.96
CA ASP A 128 -12.71 -5.85 16.49
C ASP A 128 -11.91 -5.48 15.22
N LEU A 129 -12.51 -4.69 14.32
CA LEU A 129 -11.84 -4.18 13.12
C LEU A 129 -10.70 -3.22 13.49
N PHE A 130 -10.92 -2.30 14.43
CA PHE A 130 -9.88 -1.39 14.89
C PHE A 130 -8.71 -2.13 15.53
N LEU A 131 -9.00 -3.05 16.45
CA LEU A 131 -7.96 -3.80 17.18
C LEU A 131 -7.15 -4.69 16.24
N SER A 132 -7.80 -5.38 15.31
CA SER A 132 -7.12 -6.20 14.30
C SER A 132 -6.24 -5.36 13.38
N LEU A 133 -6.73 -4.21 12.91
CA LEU A 133 -5.97 -3.29 12.07
C LEU A 133 -4.77 -2.69 12.81
N VAL A 134 -4.91 -2.32 14.09
CA VAL A 134 -3.79 -1.86 14.92
C VAL A 134 -2.73 -2.94 15.09
N CYS A 135 -3.13 -4.19 15.37
CA CYS A 135 -2.20 -5.32 15.48
C CYS A 135 -1.46 -5.58 14.15
N GLY A 136 -2.16 -5.53 13.02
CA GLY A 136 -1.52 -5.74 11.72
C GLY A 136 -0.62 -4.58 11.30
N ILE A 137 -1.03 -3.32 11.50
CA ILE A 137 -0.17 -2.16 11.26
C ILE A 137 1.08 -2.21 12.15
N SER A 138 0.92 -2.55 13.43
CA SER A 138 2.06 -2.70 14.34
C SER A 138 3.01 -3.80 13.87
N SER A 139 2.47 -4.94 13.43
CA SER A 139 3.26 -6.03 12.86
C SER A 139 3.98 -5.59 11.59
N SER A 140 3.31 -4.87 10.68
CA SER A 140 3.92 -4.30 9.49
C SER A 140 5.06 -3.35 9.82
N ILE A 141 4.88 -2.46 10.80
CA ILE A 141 5.90 -1.49 11.22
C ILE A 141 7.11 -2.22 11.81
N ILE A 142 6.90 -3.20 12.69
CA ILE A 142 7.98 -3.97 13.32
C ILE A 142 8.77 -4.78 12.28
N LEU A 143 8.07 -5.34 11.29
CA LEU A 143 8.69 -6.14 10.23
C LEU A 143 9.35 -5.26 9.16
N SER A 144 8.84 -4.04 8.95
CA SER A 144 9.46 -3.07 8.06
C SER A 144 10.72 -2.48 8.70
N LYS A 145 11.82 -2.43 7.96
CA LYS A 145 13.04 -1.73 8.39
C LYS A 145 13.13 -0.41 7.63
N PRO A 146 12.57 0.71 8.15
CA PRO A 146 12.46 1.96 7.40
C PRO A 146 13.82 2.51 6.97
N SER A 147 14.85 2.38 7.81
CA SER A 147 16.22 2.76 7.46
C SER A 147 16.80 1.93 6.32
N LYS A 148 16.45 0.64 6.24
CA LYS A 148 16.83 -0.23 5.14
C LYS A 148 16.10 0.17 3.85
N MET A 149 14.81 0.47 3.93
CA MET A 149 14.02 0.96 2.78
C MET A 149 14.62 2.23 2.17
N GLN A 150 15.03 3.19 3.00
CA GLN A 150 15.71 4.40 2.52
C GLN A 150 17.04 4.08 1.82
N GLN A 151 17.84 3.18 2.37
CA GLN A 151 19.11 2.74 1.76
C GLN A 151 18.89 1.99 0.45
N ASP A 152 17.88 1.12 0.39
CA ASP A 152 17.54 0.32 -0.77
C ASP A 152 16.97 1.19 -1.89
N LEU A 153 16.13 2.18 -1.56
CA LEU A 153 15.66 3.19 -2.51
C LEU A 153 16.82 4.01 -3.08
N ALA A 154 17.81 4.35 -2.25
CA ALA A 154 19.01 5.05 -2.69
C ALA A 154 19.94 4.17 -3.57
N ARG A 155 19.91 2.85 -3.38
CA ARG A 155 20.73 1.88 -4.13
C ARG A 155 20.02 1.28 -5.35
N ALA A 156 18.71 1.47 -5.49
CA ALA A 156 17.93 0.90 -6.57
C ALA A 156 18.50 1.34 -7.93
N PRO A 157 18.83 0.41 -8.84
CA PRO A 157 19.33 0.73 -10.17
C PRO A 157 18.18 1.30 -10.97
N LEU A 158 18.08 2.64 -10.99
CA LEU A 158 17.06 3.39 -11.71
C LEU A 158 17.30 3.37 -13.23
N LEU A 159 17.59 2.21 -13.84
CA LEU A 159 17.97 2.09 -15.25
C LEU A 159 16.86 2.63 -16.17
N PRO A 160 17.19 3.45 -17.20
CA PRO A 160 16.21 4.02 -18.11
C PRO A 160 15.36 2.94 -18.78
N GLY A 161 14.04 3.14 -18.79
CA GLY A 161 13.09 2.19 -19.36
C GLY A 161 13.01 0.86 -18.62
N ARG A 162 13.62 0.75 -17.42
CA ARG A 162 13.72 -0.47 -16.62
C ARG A 162 13.54 -0.24 -15.12
N SER A 163 13.12 0.97 -14.71
CA SER A 163 12.76 1.26 -13.32
C SER A 163 11.33 1.80 -13.24
N LEU A 164 10.47 1.02 -12.63
CA LEU A 164 9.08 1.37 -12.34
C LEU A 164 9.01 2.47 -11.29
N ILE A 165 9.93 2.47 -10.32
CA ILE A 165 10.03 3.53 -9.31
C ILE A 165 10.29 4.88 -9.98
N HIS A 166 11.23 4.92 -10.94
CA HIS A 166 11.51 6.16 -11.66
C HIS A 166 10.33 6.61 -12.52
N GLN A 167 9.63 5.68 -13.19
CA GLN A 167 8.53 6.02 -14.09
C GLN A 167 7.30 6.54 -13.33
N ASN A 168 7.00 5.96 -12.18
CA ASN A 168 5.75 6.23 -11.47
C ASN A 168 5.88 7.17 -10.28
N ILE A 169 7.00 7.12 -9.54
CA ILE A 169 7.16 7.91 -8.30
C ILE A 169 7.89 9.23 -8.55
N CYS A 170 8.96 9.24 -9.34
CA CYS A 170 9.78 10.45 -9.54
C CYS A 170 9.02 11.64 -10.18
N PRO A 171 8.17 11.48 -11.21
CA PRO A 171 7.46 12.60 -11.81
C PRO A 171 6.54 13.31 -10.82
N GLU A 172 5.81 12.55 -10.00
CA GLU A 172 4.91 13.08 -8.98
C GLU A 172 5.67 13.82 -7.87
N LEU A 173 6.78 13.24 -7.39
CA LEU A 173 7.61 13.88 -6.37
C LEU A 173 8.25 15.18 -6.87
N ILE A 174 8.80 15.19 -8.09
CA ILE A 174 9.39 16.40 -8.67
C ILE A 174 8.32 17.48 -8.83
N ARG A 175 7.12 17.12 -9.32
CA ARG A 175 6.00 18.05 -9.47
C ARG A 175 5.60 18.64 -8.11
N ALA A 176 5.41 17.79 -7.11
CA ALA A 176 5.04 18.23 -5.77
C ALA A 176 6.09 19.13 -5.11
N TYR A 177 7.38 18.79 -5.26
CA TYR A 177 8.48 19.59 -4.73
C TYR A 177 8.56 20.96 -5.42
N SER A 178 8.41 21.01 -6.74
CA SER A 178 8.43 22.27 -7.50
C SER A 178 7.27 23.22 -7.15
N ALA A 179 6.20 22.69 -6.56
CA ALA A 179 5.05 23.46 -6.11
C ALA A 179 5.17 23.98 -4.67
N ILE A 180 6.30 23.78 -4.01
CA ILE A 180 6.59 24.24 -2.65
C ILE A 180 7.60 25.38 -2.71
N ASP A 181 7.41 26.39 -1.86
CA ASP A 181 8.35 27.51 -1.74
C ASP A 181 9.70 27.03 -1.21
N ASN A 182 10.80 27.42 -1.87
CA ASN A 182 12.17 27.09 -1.48
C ASN A 182 12.50 27.53 -0.04
N ASN A 183 11.82 28.57 0.47
CA ASN A 183 11.99 29.06 1.84
C ASN A 183 11.61 28.01 2.90
N VAL A 184 10.81 27.00 2.55
CA VAL A 184 10.41 25.91 3.46
C VAL A 184 11.59 24.99 3.80
N PHE A 185 12.61 24.92 2.93
CA PHE A 185 13.74 24.00 3.04
C PHE A 185 15.03 24.66 3.57
N ALA A 186 14.95 25.89 4.10
CA ALA A 186 16.12 26.64 4.57
C ALA A 186 16.86 25.96 5.75
N ASP A 187 18.14 26.32 5.90
CA ASP A 187 19.29 25.56 6.46
C ASP A 187 19.19 24.83 7.81
N ASN A 188 18.08 24.91 8.55
CA ASN A 188 17.88 24.18 9.82
C ASN A 188 16.61 23.34 9.79
N LEU A 189 16.57 22.38 8.87
CA LEU A 189 15.49 21.40 8.79
C LEU A 189 15.68 20.34 9.88
N GLU A 190 15.10 20.52 11.06
CA GLU A 190 15.02 19.43 12.06
C GLU A 190 14.06 18.30 11.62
N ASP A 191 13.23 18.58 10.62
CA ASP A 191 12.20 17.66 10.13
C ASP A 191 12.76 16.60 9.18
N GLU A 192 12.90 15.38 9.69
CA GLU A 192 13.34 14.19 8.94
C GLU A 192 12.50 13.92 7.68
N THR A 193 11.20 14.22 7.70
CA THR A 193 10.31 13.98 6.56
C THR A 193 10.66 14.92 5.41
N LEU A 194 10.85 16.20 5.71
CA LEU A 194 11.20 17.20 4.69
C LEU A 194 12.62 16.99 4.18
N GLN A 195 13.57 16.56 5.05
CA GLN A 195 14.91 16.18 4.61
C GLN A 195 14.86 14.99 3.65
N THR A 196 14.04 13.98 3.97
CA THR A 196 13.83 12.82 3.11
C THR A 196 13.22 13.24 1.79
N PHE A 197 12.21 14.11 1.80
CA PHE A 197 11.59 14.61 0.58
C PHE A 197 12.60 15.35 -0.32
N GLN A 198 13.44 16.21 0.26
CA GLN A 198 14.49 16.90 -0.48
C GLN A 198 15.51 15.92 -1.07
N LYS A 199 16.03 14.98 -0.27
CA LYS A 199 17.02 13.98 -0.71
C LYS A 199 16.47 13.10 -1.83
N VAL A 200 15.25 12.59 -1.69
CA VAL A 200 14.61 11.73 -2.69
C VAL A 200 14.32 12.50 -3.97
N THR A 201 13.83 13.74 -3.86
CA THR A 201 13.55 14.57 -5.05
C THR A 201 14.83 14.91 -5.80
N GLU A 202 15.91 15.24 -5.08
CA GLU A 202 17.18 15.55 -5.70
C GLU A 202 17.78 14.32 -6.40
N ALA A 203 17.70 13.14 -5.77
CA ALA A 203 18.07 11.88 -6.42
C ALA A 203 17.25 11.63 -7.70
N CYS A 204 15.93 11.89 -7.67
CA CYS A 204 15.08 11.82 -8.85
C CYS A 204 15.51 12.82 -9.93
N ARG A 205 15.85 14.07 -9.59
CA ARG A 205 16.28 15.10 -10.54
C ARG A 205 17.61 14.77 -11.20
N ILE A 206 18.63 14.44 -10.41
CA ILE A 206 19.94 13.99 -10.91
C ILE A 206 19.73 12.85 -11.89
N ARG A 207 18.84 11.91 -11.56
CA ARG A 207 18.55 10.79 -12.43
C ARG A 207 17.86 11.21 -13.73
N THR A 208 16.79 11.99 -13.66
CA THR A 208 16.08 12.48 -14.85
C THR A 208 17.01 13.22 -15.80
N LYS A 209 17.91 14.06 -15.27
CA LYS A 209 18.91 14.78 -16.07
C LYS A 209 19.87 13.82 -16.78
N PHE A 210 20.42 12.85 -16.05
CA PHE A 210 21.27 11.81 -16.63
C PHE A 210 20.57 11.03 -17.76
N LEU A 211 19.26 10.76 -17.61
CA LEU A 211 18.49 10.09 -18.66
C LEU A 211 18.30 10.95 -19.90
N GLN A 212 18.02 12.24 -19.72
CA GLN A 212 17.92 13.18 -20.84
C GLN A 212 19.25 13.24 -21.60
N GLU A 213 20.38 13.36 -20.90
CA GLU A 213 21.72 13.36 -21.51
C GLU A 213 22.01 12.08 -22.31
N MET A 214 21.68 10.90 -21.75
CA MET A 214 21.82 9.62 -22.44
C MET A 214 20.94 9.49 -23.69
N GLN A 215 19.70 10.01 -23.64
CA GLN A 215 18.80 10.03 -24.80
C GLN A 215 19.31 10.96 -25.90
N HIS A 216 19.82 12.13 -25.53
CA HIS A 216 20.46 13.05 -26.47
C HIS A 216 21.69 12.42 -27.13
N ALA A 217 22.58 11.81 -26.35
CA ALA A 217 23.77 11.12 -26.89
C ALA A 217 23.42 9.91 -27.79
N SER A 218 22.32 9.21 -27.50
CA SER A 218 21.86 8.08 -28.33
C SER A 218 21.24 8.56 -29.65
N ARG A 219 20.55 9.71 -29.65
CA ARG A 219 20.04 10.33 -30.88
C ARG A 219 21.17 10.82 -31.78
N GLU A 220 22.17 11.48 -31.21
CA GLU A 220 23.36 11.91 -31.98
C GLU A 220 24.07 10.74 -32.64
N LYS A 221 24.21 9.59 -31.94
CA LYS A 221 24.77 8.37 -32.55
C LYS A 221 23.88 7.71 -33.60
N SER A 222 22.57 7.94 -33.54
CA SER A 222 21.62 7.43 -34.53
C SER A 222 21.66 8.23 -35.83
N ASP A 223 21.97 9.53 -35.75
CA ASP A 223 22.07 10.41 -36.93
C ASP A 223 23.39 10.19 -37.72
N ASP A 224 24.39 9.53 -37.12
CA ASP A 224 25.58 9.04 -37.81
C ASP A 224 25.37 7.67 -38.50
N PHE A 225 24.17 7.08 -38.44
CA PHE A 225 23.86 5.88 -39.19
C PHE A 225 23.52 6.25 -40.64
N VAL A 226 24.56 6.46 -41.45
CA VAL A 226 24.44 6.44 -42.91
C VAL A 226 23.90 5.05 -43.29
N PRO A 227 22.71 4.93 -43.89
CA PRO A 227 22.27 3.64 -44.40
C PRO A 227 23.28 3.22 -45.45
N TYR A 228 24.00 2.12 -45.20
CA TYR A 228 24.88 1.52 -46.20
C TYR A 228 24.07 1.34 -47.49
N PRO A 229 24.43 2.02 -48.59
CA PRO A 229 23.79 1.76 -49.87
C PRO A 229 24.28 0.40 -50.35
N GLY A 230 23.50 -0.65 -50.13
CA GLY A 230 23.68 -1.88 -50.91
C GLY A 230 23.69 -3.23 -50.20
N LEU A 231 22.92 -3.46 -49.13
CA LEU A 231 22.50 -4.83 -48.82
C LEU A 231 21.04 -5.04 -49.24
N LYS A 232 20.87 -5.53 -50.46
CA LYS A 232 19.65 -6.23 -50.86
C LYS A 232 19.56 -7.50 -50.01
N LEU A 233 18.69 -7.48 -48.99
CA LEU A 233 18.15 -8.70 -48.42
C LEU A 233 17.40 -9.42 -49.54
N THR A 234 18.00 -10.50 -50.03
CA THR A 234 17.33 -11.42 -50.92
C THR A 234 16.42 -12.28 -50.06
N ASP A 235 15.13 -12.20 -50.33
CA ASP A 235 14.14 -13.16 -49.87
C ASP A 235 14.50 -14.54 -50.46
N SER A 236 15.22 -15.34 -49.68
CA SER A 236 15.45 -16.75 -50.00
C SER A 236 15.89 -17.48 -48.74
N GLU A 237 14.92 -17.98 -47.98
CA GLU A 237 14.76 -19.42 -47.68
C GLU A 237 13.78 -19.63 -46.52
N ARG A 238 12.58 -20.11 -46.90
CA ARG A 238 11.64 -21.00 -46.20
C ARG A 238 11.31 -20.77 -44.72
#